data_AF-A0A412TJL5-F1
#
_entry.id   AF-A0A412TJL5-F1
#
_cell.length_a   1.000
_cell.length_b   1.000
_cell.length_c   1.000
_cell.angle_alpha   90.00
_cell.angle_beta   90.00
_cell.angle_gamma   90.00
#
_symmetry.space_group_name_H-M   'P 1'
#
loop_
_entity.id
_entity.type
_entity.pdbx_description
1 polymer ?
#
loop_
_entity_poly.entity_id
_entity_poly.type
_entity_poly.pdbx_seq_one_letter_code
_entity_poly.pdbx_strand_id
1 'polypeptide(L)'
;MIISRRNPAYLPEDFDRPMVFIAEAGDIVGTRIGVKTDWYCLCLDADAHHFNKEHPIFHGPFEVNISVELKPTPSEAFRFVRTDGQPLPDSLEMWRVQTKGYKTEEGFRPGMIARPWGFADSPDAEYISGGVSAKDIDAVAMGRHGNFFFWGFSASPENMTDEAQTVFANAVAYISKFAGQTPIARRYKSDIATREYAVQQKDFISYKRWQERMVVEKQYIEKTEEIKKVALAKQAKGEKLTSEEKAALRSTVKLQSYAEWLKSREPVLFEKFGDNEQAYKDYFDDNRDYFYGGDKVIYWMVDEDVKSWGIPNNDIRLLDKAIGCWERGEEVDKAKRVLTRYTLCRFATPQEWRDWYETNKDRIFFTESGGWFFMVNTRDLSVPGNDYRMRGQKIPGEDYRGEKRRVPETEAALTSDKNPVYMEMKTEEAENGNKWVVVKMNIHPGYHTYARVASTDPYMPTALQFTFPEGWGEAEKLLWPVSKKLNEAGTRYYEGEVVFRQEIKGKGKGEVHCTVEYQCCNDYICMPPGKVELNVRIE
;
A
#
# COMPACT_ATOMS: atom_id res chain seq x y z
N MET A 1 -15.80 8.22 -11.36
CA MET A 1 -14.52 8.46 -12.07
C MET A 1 -13.48 7.54 -11.45
N ILE A 2 -12.90 6.61 -12.20
CA ILE A 2 -11.94 5.62 -11.68
C ILE A 2 -10.54 6.26 -11.72
N ILE A 3 -9.97 6.57 -10.54
CA ILE A 3 -8.69 7.27 -10.42
C ILE A 3 -7.56 6.23 -10.37
N SER A 4 -7.22 5.63 -11.51
CA SER A 4 -5.86 5.06 -11.63
C SER A 4 -4.90 6.24 -11.77
N ARG A 5 -4.14 6.55 -10.72
CA ARG A 5 -3.07 7.57 -10.80
C ARG A 5 -2.07 7.14 -11.86
N ARG A 6 -2.09 7.78 -13.03
CA ARG A 6 -0.97 7.73 -13.96
C ARG A 6 0.00 8.82 -13.51
N ASN A 7 0.98 8.46 -12.68
CA ASN A 7 2.06 9.38 -12.35
C ASN A 7 2.74 9.82 -13.66
N PRO A 8 2.99 11.12 -13.87
CA PRO A 8 3.72 11.60 -15.04
C PRO A 8 5.13 10.95 -15.10
N ALA A 9 5.63 10.74 -16.31
CA ALA A 9 6.99 10.26 -16.53
C ALA A 9 7.95 11.46 -16.54
N TYR A 10 8.80 11.58 -15.52
CA TYR A 10 9.77 12.67 -15.40
C TYR A 10 11.14 12.35 -16.01
N LEU A 11 11.46 11.06 -16.15
CA LEU A 11 12.72 10.54 -16.68
C LEU A 11 12.44 9.45 -17.71
N PRO A 12 13.34 9.24 -18.69
CA PRO A 12 13.21 8.12 -19.61
C PRO A 12 13.45 6.78 -18.87
N GLU A 13 12.90 5.70 -19.39
CA GLU A 13 12.93 4.38 -18.76
C GLU A 13 14.34 3.77 -18.65
N ASP A 14 15.22 4.18 -19.56
CA ASP A 14 16.63 3.84 -19.67
C ASP A 14 17.56 4.88 -19.01
N PHE A 15 17.03 5.78 -18.17
CA PHE A 15 17.84 6.75 -17.44
C PHE A 15 18.96 6.09 -16.64
N ASP A 16 20.20 6.41 -17.00
CA ASP A 16 21.40 5.68 -16.57
C ASP A 16 22.31 6.47 -15.62
N ARG A 17 21.90 7.67 -15.19
CA ARG A 17 22.72 8.52 -14.31
C ARG A 17 22.41 8.30 -12.84
N PRO A 18 23.39 8.39 -11.94
CA PRO A 18 23.16 8.33 -10.50
C PRO A 18 22.15 9.38 -10.05
N MET A 19 21.24 8.98 -9.16
CA MET A 19 20.24 9.88 -8.59
C MET A 19 19.97 9.55 -7.12
N VAL A 20 19.83 10.59 -6.30
CA VAL A 20 19.34 10.49 -4.92
C VAL A 20 17.89 10.95 -4.87
N PHE A 21 17.02 10.08 -4.41
CA PHE A 21 15.64 10.41 -4.09
C PHE A 21 15.53 10.79 -2.61
N ILE A 22 14.89 11.92 -2.34
CA ILE A 22 14.59 12.40 -1.00
C ILE A 22 13.09 12.26 -0.77
N ALA A 23 12.70 11.56 0.30
CA ALA A 23 11.31 11.34 0.68
C ALA A 23 10.43 10.91 -0.51
N GLU A 24 9.27 11.54 -0.74
CA GLU A 24 8.31 11.13 -1.77
C GLU A 24 8.81 11.22 -3.22
N ALA A 25 9.96 11.84 -3.47
CA ALA A 25 10.58 11.86 -4.80
C ALA A 25 10.83 10.44 -5.34
N GLY A 26 11.06 9.46 -4.46
CA GLY A 26 11.21 8.05 -4.83
C GLY A 26 10.00 7.49 -5.57
N ASP A 27 8.78 7.84 -5.13
CA ASP A 27 7.54 7.42 -5.78
C ASP A 27 7.22 8.28 -7.01
N ILE A 28 7.33 9.60 -6.87
CA ILE A 28 6.95 10.57 -7.91
C ILE A 28 7.76 10.32 -9.19
N VAL A 29 9.07 10.08 -9.05
CA VAL A 29 9.98 9.91 -10.18
C VAL A 29 10.23 8.44 -10.49
N GLY A 30 10.41 7.59 -9.47
CA GLY A 30 10.86 6.21 -9.64
C GLY A 30 9.80 5.23 -10.14
N THR A 31 8.51 5.48 -9.87
CA THR A 31 7.44 4.50 -10.18
C THR A 31 7.30 4.21 -11.68
N ARG A 32 7.52 5.18 -12.56
CA ARG A 32 7.47 4.97 -14.03
C ARG A 32 8.68 4.20 -14.58
N ILE A 33 9.81 4.26 -13.88
CA ILE A 33 11.01 3.47 -14.19
C ILE A 33 10.86 2.06 -13.60
N GLY A 34 10.02 1.87 -12.59
CA GLY A 34 9.90 0.60 -11.86
C GLY A 34 10.97 0.46 -10.78
N VAL A 35 11.39 1.56 -10.16
CA VAL A 35 12.27 1.51 -9.00
C VAL A 35 11.51 0.94 -7.79
N LYS A 36 12.14 0.08 -6.98
CA LYS A 36 11.53 -0.55 -5.80
C LYS A 36 11.34 0.39 -4.60
N THR A 37 11.71 1.66 -4.73
CA THR A 37 11.59 2.70 -3.69
C THR A 37 10.23 3.39 -3.79
N ASP A 38 9.18 2.59 -3.98
CA ASP A 38 7.81 3.01 -4.23
C ASP A 38 7.08 3.34 -2.93
N TRP A 39 5.98 4.09 -3.03
CA TRP A 39 5.26 4.59 -1.86
C TRP A 39 4.70 3.47 -0.98
N TYR A 40 5.25 3.27 0.22
CA TYR A 40 4.56 2.50 1.27
C TYR A 40 3.76 3.41 2.20
N CYS A 41 4.42 4.45 2.72
CA CYS A 41 3.83 5.41 3.64
C CYS A 41 4.71 6.66 3.77
N LEU A 42 4.09 7.84 3.78
CA LEU A 42 4.74 9.10 4.15
C LEU A 42 4.63 9.29 5.66
N CYS A 43 5.38 8.50 6.41
CA CYS A 43 5.33 8.47 7.88
C CYS A 43 6.68 8.18 8.53
N LEU A 44 7.79 8.42 7.84
CA LEU A 44 9.11 8.29 8.44
C LEU A 44 9.38 9.48 9.37
N ASP A 45 9.69 9.17 10.61
CA ASP A 45 10.08 10.13 11.64
C ASP A 45 11.61 10.30 11.68
N ALA A 46 12.17 10.80 12.77
CA ALA A 46 13.52 11.35 12.79
C ALA A 46 14.66 10.36 13.13
N ASP A 47 14.34 9.12 13.49
CA ASP A 47 15.32 8.10 13.87
C ASP A 47 15.36 6.94 12.85
N ALA A 48 16.57 6.53 12.46
CA ALA A 48 16.83 5.30 11.73
C ALA A 48 17.05 4.13 12.70
N HIS A 49 16.70 2.93 12.29
CA HIS A 49 17.01 1.69 13.01
C HIS A 49 17.35 0.58 12.03
N HIS A 50 17.85 -0.57 12.50
CA HIS A 50 18.21 -1.69 11.63
C HIS A 50 19.12 -1.28 10.46
N PHE A 51 19.95 -0.25 10.64
CA PHE A 51 20.86 0.19 9.60
C PHE A 51 22.07 -0.73 9.54
N ASN A 52 22.47 -1.10 8.33
CA ASN A 52 23.64 -1.92 8.09
C ASN A 52 24.90 -1.11 8.44
N LYS A 53 25.41 -1.27 9.65
CA LYS A 53 26.57 -0.53 10.18
C LYS A 53 27.83 -0.67 9.32
N GLU A 54 27.95 -1.77 8.57
CA GLU A 54 29.08 -2.05 7.67
C GLU A 54 28.91 -1.41 6.28
N HIS A 55 27.77 -0.76 6.00
CA HIS A 55 27.52 -0.18 4.70
C HIS A 55 28.50 0.99 4.44
N PRO A 56 29.08 1.11 3.23
CA PRO A 56 30.14 2.10 2.95
C PRO A 56 29.81 3.55 3.33
N ILE A 57 28.53 3.94 3.30
CA ILE A 57 28.11 5.31 3.63
C ILE A 57 28.36 5.71 5.09
N PHE A 58 28.50 4.72 5.99
CA PHE A 58 28.80 4.95 7.41
C PHE A 58 30.31 4.99 7.69
N HIS A 59 31.16 4.82 6.68
CA HIS A 59 32.61 4.76 6.85
C HIS A 59 33.38 5.75 5.97
N GLY A 60 32.82 6.18 4.84
CA GLY A 60 33.49 7.15 4.00
C GLY A 60 32.72 7.55 2.73
N PRO A 61 33.28 8.47 1.93
CA PRO A 61 34.64 9.02 2.04
C PRO A 61 34.88 10.01 3.19
N PHE A 62 33.84 10.57 3.79
CA PHE A 62 33.94 11.41 4.97
C PHE A 62 33.76 10.57 6.23
N GLU A 63 34.70 10.68 7.17
CA GLU A 63 34.65 9.94 8.43
C GLU A 63 33.42 10.36 9.24
N VAL A 64 32.68 9.37 9.74
CA VAL A 64 31.52 9.58 10.60
C VAL A 64 31.51 8.53 11.71
N ASN A 65 31.24 8.98 12.93
CA ASN A 65 31.02 8.12 14.07
C ASN A 65 29.54 8.19 14.44
N ILE A 66 28.80 7.13 14.10
CA ILE A 66 27.35 7.09 14.31
C ILE A 66 27.05 6.90 15.79
N SER A 67 26.32 7.86 16.37
CA SER A 67 25.79 7.73 17.73
C SER A 67 24.51 6.90 17.70
N VAL A 68 24.45 5.92 18.60
CA VAL A 68 23.34 4.98 18.70
C VAL A 68 22.79 4.99 20.11
N GLU A 69 21.47 5.11 20.22
CA GLU A 69 20.75 5.04 21.49
C GLU A 69 19.77 3.87 21.47
N LEU A 70 19.65 3.18 22.60
CA LEU A 70 18.61 2.17 22.78
C LEU A 70 17.29 2.88 23.12
N LYS A 71 16.31 2.81 22.21
CA LYS A 71 14.99 3.45 22.35
C LYS A 71 13.87 2.42 22.28
N PRO A 72 12.68 2.70 22.85
CA PRO A 72 11.53 1.79 22.71
C PRO A 72 11.18 1.53 21.25
N THR A 73 10.79 0.29 20.94
CA THR A 73 10.28 -0.06 19.62
C THR A 73 9.03 0.77 19.32
N PRO A 74 8.90 1.35 18.11
CA PRO A 74 7.72 2.12 17.73
C PRO A 74 6.44 1.32 17.99
N SER A 75 5.51 1.88 18.75
CA SER A 75 4.28 1.19 19.16
C SER A 75 3.46 0.65 17.99
N GLU A 76 3.55 1.33 16.85
CA GLU A 76 2.87 1.03 15.61
C GLU A 76 3.44 -0.23 14.93
N ALA A 77 4.71 -0.56 15.15
CA ALA A 77 5.34 -1.76 14.61
C ALA A 77 4.72 -3.04 15.17
N PHE A 78 4.25 -3.03 16.43
CA PHE A 78 3.56 -4.17 17.06
C PHE A 78 2.20 -4.51 16.43
N ARG A 79 1.72 -3.70 15.48
CA ARG A 79 0.55 -4.05 14.65
C ARG A 79 0.89 -5.03 13.53
N PHE A 80 2.16 -5.31 13.28
CA PHE A 80 2.63 -6.21 12.23
C PHE A 80 3.26 -7.46 12.84
N VAL A 81 3.11 -8.58 12.15
CA VAL A 81 3.79 -9.83 12.51
C VAL A 81 5.13 -9.91 11.79
N ARG A 82 6.20 -10.34 12.44
CA ARG A 82 7.47 -10.56 11.73
C ARG A 82 7.33 -11.75 10.78
N THR A 83 7.97 -11.66 9.61
CA THR A 83 7.96 -12.72 8.60
C THR A 83 8.66 -14.01 9.07
N ASP A 84 9.60 -13.88 10.01
CA ASP A 84 10.31 -14.98 10.69
C ASP A 84 9.54 -15.56 11.88
N GLY A 85 8.36 -15.02 12.21
CA GLY A 85 7.52 -15.44 13.32
C GLY A 85 8.04 -15.07 14.72
N GLN A 86 9.17 -14.36 14.82
CA GLN A 86 9.70 -13.93 16.10
C GLN A 86 8.89 -12.74 16.66
N PRO A 87 8.86 -12.55 17.99
CA PRO A 87 8.33 -11.33 18.57
C PRO A 87 9.23 -10.14 18.23
N LEU A 88 8.64 -8.95 18.13
CA LEU A 88 9.42 -7.72 18.08
C LEU A 88 10.10 -7.48 19.44
N PRO A 89 11.35 -7.01 19.48
CA PRO A 89 11.99 -6.61 20.73
C PRO A 89 11.28 -5.38 21.31
N ASP A 90 11.36 -5.18 22.62
CA ASP A 90 10.78 -4.00 23.28
C ASP A 90 11.56 -2.70 23.00
N SER A 91 12.82 -2.83 22.57
CA SER A 91 13.70 -1.70 22.25
C SER A 91 14.62 -1.99 21.08
N LEU A 92 15.06 -0.93 20.42
CA LEU A 92 15.90 -0.93 19.23
C LEU A 92 17.06 0.04 19.38
N GLU A 93 18.20 -0.34 18.82
CA GLU A 93 19.26 0.60 18.52
C GLU A 93 18.80 1.57 17.43
N MET A 94 18.83 2.86 17.75
CA MET A 94 18.40 3.94 16.87
C MET A 94 19.49 4.99 16.68
N TRP A 95 19.63 5.45 15.45
CA TRP A 95 20.48 6.57 15.08
C TRP A 95 19.61 7.78 14.74
N ARG A 96 19.88 8.93 15.36
CA ARG A 96 19.14 10.17 15.14
C ARG A 96 19.59 10.84 13.84
N VAL A 97 18.74 10.78 12.81
CA VAL A 97 19.05 11.34 11.48
C VAL A 97 18.64 12.81 11.40
N GLN A 98 17.47 13.13 11.93
CA GLN A 98 16.91 14.48 11.90
C GLN A 98 16.83 15.02 13.33
N THR A 99 17.17 16.28 13.56
CA THR A 99 17.05 16.92 14.89
C THR A 99 15.60 17.00 15.36
N LYS A 100 14.66 17.09 14.42
CA LYS A 100 13.21 17.14 14.62
C LYS A 100 12.51 16.15 13.70
N GLY A 101 11.33 15.72 14.10
CA GLY A 101 10.42 14.91 13.30
C GLY A 101 8.96 15.27 13.60
N TYR A 102 8.03 14.71 12.84
CA TYR A 102 6.60 15.03 12.96
C TYR A 102 6.02 14.61 14.31
N LYS A 103 6.66 13.65 15.02
CA LYS A 103 6.28 13.29 16.39
C LYS A 103 6.74 14.30 17.45
N THR A 104 7.75 15.12 17.13
CA THR A 104 8.34 16.10 18.07
C THR A 104 7.95 17.54 17.78
N GLU A 105 7.59 17.86 16.53
CA GLU A 105 7.21 19.22 16.11
C GLU A 105 6.03 19.19 15.14
N GLU A 106 4.94 19.86 15.51
CA GLU A 106 3.74 19.95 14.69
C GLU A 106 4.03 20.64 13.36
N GLY A 107 3.56 20.04 12.26
CA GLY A 107 3.80 20.57 10.92
C GLY A 107 5.18 20.24 10.34
N PHE A 108 6.06 19.57 11.08
CA PHE A 108 7.32 19.09 10.51
C PHE A 108 7.04 18.05 9.43
N ARG A 109 7.68 18.21 8.26
CA ARG A 109 7.43 17.37 7.09
C ARG A 109 7.83 15.91 7.38
N PRO A 110 6.92 14.93 7.31
CA PRO A 110 7.29 13.52 7.44
C PRO A 110 8.11 13.05 6.24
N GLY A 111 9.01 12.10 6.47
CA GLY A 111 9.71 11.39 5.40
C GLY A 111 8.87 10.24 4.82
N MET A 112 9.40 9.59 3.79
CA MET A 112 8.79 8.41 3.17
C MET A 112 9.54 7.14 3.53
N ILE A 113 8.81 6.06 3.78
CA ILE A 113 9.35 4.69 3.74
C ILE A 113 8.86 3.97 2.49
N ALA A 114 9.70 3.10 1.95
CA ALA A 114 9.38 2.20 0.84
C ALA A 114 8.99 0.81 1.35
N ARG A 115 8.27 0.05 0.50
CA ARG A 115 7.75 -1.27 0.89
C ARG A 115 8.92 -2.24 1.08
N PRO A 116 8.97 -2.97 2.22
CA PRO A 116 10.06 -3.92 2.46
C PRO A 116 9.97 -5.12 1.54
N TRP A 117 8.75 -5.49 1.13
CA TRP A 117 8.55 -6.82 0.63
C TRP A 117 9.12 -7.04 -0.76
N GLY A 118 10.03 -8.01 -0.86
CA GLY A 118 10.84 -8.24 -2.06
C GLY A 118 11.73 -7.05 -2.46
N PHE A 119 12.06 -6.13 -1.55
CA PHE A 119 12.93 -4.98 -1.88
C PHE A 119 14.30 -5.46 -2.37
N ALA A 120 14.95 -6.34 -1.61
CA ALA A 120 16.26 -6.89 -1.91
C ALA A 120 16.22 -8.26 -2.62
N ASP A 121 15.10 -8.61 -3.28
CA ASP A 121 14.96 -9.89 -4.02
C ASP A 121 15.65 -9.87 -5.41
N SER A 122 16.51 -8.89 -5.67
CA SER A 122 17.31 -8.79 -6.89
C SER A 122 18.73 -8.31 -6.58
N PRO A 123 19.73 -8.73 -7.36
CA PRO A 123 21.15 -8.46 -7.06
C PRO A 123 21.54 -6.97 -7.17
N ASP A 124 20.68 -6.15 -7.78
CA ASP A 124 20.89 -4.72 -7.98
C ASP A 124 20.19 -3.84 -6.93
N ALA A 125 19.53 -4.44 -5.94
CA ALA A 125 18.86 -3.75 -4.84
C ALA A 125 19.52 -4.05 -3.48
N GLU A 126 19.61 -3.03 -2.62
CA GLU A 126 20.25 -3.12 -1.31
C GLU A 126 19.37 -2.42 -0.26
N TYR A 127 18.99 -3.16 0.78
CA TYR A 127 18.45 -2.57 2.00
C TYR A 127 19.59 -1.97 2.82
N ILE A 128 19.47 -0.70 3.22
CA ILE A 128 20.49 0.00 4.02
C ILE A 128 19.98 0.27 5.42
N SER A 129 18.74 0.73 5.58
CA SER A 129 18.13 0.90 6.90
C SER A 129 16.61 0.90 6.86
N GLY A 130 16.04 0.66 8.05
CA GLY A 130 14.69 1.04 8.41
C GLY A 130 14.68 2.37 9.16
N GLY A 131 13.51 2.75 9.65
CA GLY A 131 13.37 3.93 10.48
C GLY A 131 12.00 4.02 11.15
N VAL A 132 11.95 4.82 12.21
CA VAL A 132 10.76 4.99 13.03
C VAL A 132 9.60 5.47 12.16
N SER A 133 8.55 4.66 12.05
CA SER A 133 7.40 4.98 11.22
C SER A 133 6.12 4.36 11.76
N ALA A 134 4.99 4.64 11.11
CA ALA A 134 3.69 4.05 11.45
C ALA A 134 3.46 2.67 10.78
N LYS A 135 4.52 1.98 10.34
CA LYS A 135 4.47 0.72 9.58
C LYS A 135 5.40 -0.34 10.18
N ASP A 136 5.43 -1.49 9.50
CA ASP A 136 6.31 -2.61 9.80
C ASP A 136 7.77 -2.17 9.95
N ILE A 137 8.48 -2.83 10.85
CA ILE A 137 9.88 -2.54 11.20
C ILE A 137 10.84 -2.81 10.03
N ASP A 138 10.43 -3.68 9.11
CA ASP A 138 11.23 -4.01 7.95
C ASP A 138 11.18 -2.92 6.87
N ALA A 139 10.23 -1.97 6.97
CA ALA A 139 10.05 -0.89 6.00
C ALA A 139 11.35 -0.13 5.71
N VAL A 140 11.58 0.20 4.44
CA VAL A 140 12.87 0.72 3.98
C VAL A 140 12.87 2.24 4.13
N ALA A 141 13.74 2.76 4.99
CA ALA A 141 14.00 4.20 5.11
C ALA A 141 15.21 4.64 4.27
N MET A 142 16.19 3.76 4.10
CA MET A 142 17.32 3.97 3.17
C MET A 142 17.58 2.69 2.37
N GLY A 143 17.83 2.84 1.07
CA GLY A 143 18.15 1.72 0.20
C GLY A 143 18.66 2.15 -1.17
N ARG A 144 19.21 1.22 -1.94
CA ARG A 144 19.63 1.43 -3.33
C ARG A 144 18.88 0.48 -4.25
N HIS A 145 18.56 0.93 -5.46
CA HIS A 145 18.13 0.06 -6.56
C HIS A 145 18.72 0.57 -7.88
N GLY A 146 19.64 -0.20 -8.45
CA GLY A 146 20.45 0.23 -9.59
C GLY A 146 21.19 1.54 -9.30
N ASN A 147 21.03 2.52 -10.19
CA ASN A 147 21.58 3.87 -10.12
C ASN A 147 20.78 4.84 -9.24
N PHE A 148 19.80 4.35 -8.48
CA PHE A 148 18.96 5.17 -7.60
C PHE A 148 19.25 4.87 -6.13
N PHE A 149 19.62 5.90 -5.37
CA PHE A 149 19.69 5.86 -3.92
C PHE A 149 18.44 6.50 -3.34
N PHE A 150 17.84 5.85 -2.36
CA PHE A 150 16.68 6.36 -1.63
C PHE A 150 17.08 6.78 -0.24
N TRP A 151 16.90 8.07 0.04
CA TRP A 151 17.01 8.70 1.33
C TRP A 151 15.60 9.12 1.79
N GLY A 152 14.94 8.27 2.58
CA GLY A 152 13.54 8.47 2.95
C GLY A 152 13.28 9.70 3.83
N PHE A 153 14.28 10.16 4.58
CA PHE A 153 14.16 11.32 5.48
C PHE A 153 13.98 12.62 4.69
N SER A 154 13.32 13.61 5.30
CA SER A 154 12.77 14.80 4.63
C SER A 154 13.36 16.14 5.13
N ALA A 155 14.20 16.12 6.16
CA ALA A 155 14.75 17.30 6.79
C ALA A 155 15.59 18.14 5.81
N SER A 156 15.49 19.45 5.95
CA SER A 156 16.49 20.37 5.41
C SER A 156 17.85 20.12 6.08
N PRO A 157 18.98 20.48 5.45
CA PRO A 157 20.32 20.30 6.04
C PRO A 157 20.46 20.88 7.46
N GLU A 158 19.86 22.06 7.72
CA GLU A 158 19.82 22.70 9.05
C GLU A 158 19.13 21.85 10.14
N ASN A 159 18.24 20.93 9.73
CA ASN A 159 17.51 20.05 10.63
C ASN A 159 18.05 18.61 10.61
N MET A 160 19.14 18.33 9.87
CA MET A 160 19.87 17.07 9.98
C MET A 160 20.86 17.14 11.16
N THR A 161 21.17 15.99 11.77
CA THR A 161 22.33 15.91 12.68
C THR A 161 23.64 16.01 11.89
N ASP A 162 24.74 16.41 12.53
CA ASP A 162 26.06 16.51 11.88
C ASP A 162 26.49 15.15 11.27
N GLU A 163 26.18 14.07 11.97
CA GLU A 163 26.37 12.70 11.49
C GLU A 163 25.56 12.44 10.22
N ALA A 164 24.27 12.82 10.20
CA ALA A 164 23.40 12.62 9.04
C ALA A 164 23.81 13.46 7.83
N GLN A 165 24.28 14.69 8.04
CA GLN A 165 24.84 15.49 6.95
C GLN A 165 26.04 14.79 6.31
N THR A 166 26.91 14.19 7.15
CA THR A 166 28.09 13.45 6.70
C THR A 166 27.71 12.17 5.97
N VAL A 167 26.80 11.36 6.53
CA VAL A 167 26.30 10.14 5.88
C VAL A 167 25.57 10.47 4.57
N PHE A 168 24.80 11.57 4.50
CA PHE A 168 24.15 12.00 3.27
C PHE A 168 25.19 12.35 2.19
N ALA A 169 26.25 13.09 2.53
CA ALA A 169 27.36 13.35 1.62
C ALA A 169 28.05 12.06 1.16
N ASN A 170 28.22 11.10 2.07
CA ASN A 170 28.74 9.77 1.74
C ASN A 170 27.80 8.98 0.81
N ALA A 171 26.49 9.08 0.99
CA ALA A 171 25.49 8.47 0.11
C ALA A 171 25.55 9.03 -1.32
N VAL A 172 25.78 10.34 -1.47
CA VAL A 172 26.02 10.98 -2.78
C VAL A 172 27.29 10.42 -3.44
N ALA A 173 28.40 10.33 -2.69
CA ALA A 173 29.65 9.76 -3.18
C ALA A 173 29.58 8.25 -3.46
N TYR A 174 28.70 7.54 -2.75
CA TYR A 174 28.42 6.13 -2.97
C TYR A 174 27.67 5.93 -4.28
N ILE A 175 26.53 6.59 -4.46
CA ILE A 175 25.68 6.39 -5.64
C ILE A 175 26.34 6.89 -6.92
N SER A 176 27.25 7.88 -6.85
CA SER A 176 27.96 8.40 -8.03
C SER A 176 28.76 7.33 -8.78
N LYS A 177 29.07 6.19 -8.15
CA LYS A 177 29.79 5.05 -8.73
C LYS A 177 28.88 4.11 -9.55
N PHE A 178 27.58 4.36 -9.57
CA PHE A 178 26.57 3.49 -10.19
C PHE A 178 26.04 4.01 -11.53
N ALA A 179 26.76 4.90 -12.21
CA ALA A 179 26.42 5.30 -13.57
C ALA A 179 26.36 4.07 -14.50
N GLY A 180 25.35 3.99 -15.37
CA GLY A 180 25.09 2.83 -16.23
C GLY A 180 24.44 1.65 -15.53
N GLN A 181 24.30 1.66 -14.20
CA GLN A 181 23.78 0.54 -13.44
C GLN A 181 22.26 0.58 -13.30
N THR A 182 21.53 0.65 -14.42
CA THR A 182 20.05 0.69 -14.41
C THR A 182 19.42 -0.49 -13.66
N PRO A 183 18.20 -0.34 -13.12
CA PRO A 183 17.44 -1.44 -12.55
C PRO A 183 17.33 -2.66 -13.47
N ILE A 184 17.61 -3.84 -12.92
CA ILE A 184 17.42 -5.15 -13.54
C ILE A 184 15.98 -5.62 -13.28
N ALA A 185 15.57 -5.74 -12.02
CA ALA A 185 14.24 -6.19 -11.63
C ALA A 185 13.32 -4.99 -11.34
N ARG A 186 12.33 -4.75 -12.20
CA ARG A 186 11.50 -3.54 -12.16
C ARG A 186 10.14 -3.78 -11.51
N ARG A 187 9.80 -2.97 -10.52
CA ARG A 187 8.52 -2.94 -9.81
C ARG A 187 7.56 -1.96 -10.46
N TYR A 188 6.98 -2.33 -11.61
CA TYR A 188 5.96 -1.50 -12.27
C TYR A 188 4.59 -1.53 -11.57
N LYS A 189 4.38 -2.53 -10.69
CA LYS A 189 3.17 -2.66 -9.88
C LYS A 189 3.58 -2.49 -8.42
N SER A 190 3.29 -1.32 -7.86
CA SER A 190 3.67 -0.97 -6.48
C SER A 190 2.97 -1.83 -5.43
N ASP A 191 1.83 -2.42 -5.79
CA ASP A 191 0.97 -3.25 -4.97
C ASP A 191 1.07 -4.73 -5.33
N ILE A 192 2.20 -5.12 -5.95
CA ILE A 192 2.48 -6.52 -6.21
C ILE A 192 2.57 -7.28 -4.91
N ALA A 193 1.80 -8.35 -4.87
CA ALA A 193 1.70 -9.20 -3.72
C ALA A 193 3.00 -10.07 -3.67
N THR A 194 3.72 -10.09 -2.53
CA THR A 194 4.85 -11.00 -2.19
C THR A 194 4.55 -12.02 -1.06
N ARG A 195 5.26 -13.14 -0.95
CA ARG A 195 5.00 -14.15 0.11
C ARG A 195 5.02 -13.59 1.52
N GLU A 196 5.86 -12.60 1.77
CA GLU A 196 5.96 -11.91 3.05
C GLU A 196 4.64 -11.22 3.44
N TYR A 197 3.89 -10.71 2.46
CA TYR A 197 2.58 -10.11 2.70
C TYR A 197 1.49 -11.17 2.95
N ALA A 198 1.64 -12.43 2.50
CA ALA A 198 0.74 -13.52 2.89
C ALA A 198 0.80 -13.83 4.39
N VAL A 199 1.98 -13.67 5.01
CA VAL A 199 2.14 -13.82 6.48
C VAL A 199 1.31 -12.77 7.22
N GLN A 200 1.34 -11.52 6.74
CA GLN A 200 0.53 -10.45 7.30
C GLN A 200 -0.96 -10.78 7.15
N GLN A 201 -1.41 -11.11 5.93
CA GLN A 201 -2.82 -11.43 5.66
C GLN A 201 -3.37 -12.52 6.57
N LYS A 202 -2.60 -13.59 6.79
CA LYS A 202 -2.97 -14.67 7.73
C LYS A 202 -3.26 -14.15 9.14
N ASP A 203 -2.48 -13.20 9.64
CA ASP A 203 -2.69 -12.59 10.96
C ASP A 203 -3.92 -11.67 10.99
N PHE A 204 -4.08 -10.81 9.98
CA PHE A 204 -5.15 -9.82 9.94
C PHE A 204 -6.56 -10.37 9.79
N ILE A 205 -6.70 -11.61 9.33
CA ILE A 205 -7.98 -12.33 9.29
C ILE A 205 -8.18 -13.25 10.49
N SER A 206 -7.29 -13.22 11.49
CA SER A 206 -7.41 -14.10 12.66
C SER A 206 -8.56 -13.69 13.58
N TYR A 207 -9.02 -14.67 14.36
CA TYR A 207 -10.04 -14.43 15.38
C TYR A 207 -9.57 -13.40 16.42
N LYS A 208 -8.28 -13.44 16.78
CA LYS A 208 -7.65 -12.47 17.68
C LYS A 208 -7.82 -11.03 17.16
N ARG A 209 -7.51 -10.80 15.87
CA ARG A 209 -7.65 -9.46 15.25
C ARG A 209 -9.10 -9.01 15.17
N TRP A 210 -10.02 -9.92 14.89
CA TRP A 210 -11.44 -9.61 14.97
C TRP A 210 -11.85 -9.18 16.39
N GLN A 211 -11.41 -9.89 17.43
CA GLN A 211 -11.70 -9.53 18.82
C GLN A 211 -11.19 -8.14 19.17
N GLU A 212 -9.93 -7.82 18.82
CA GLU A 212 -9.34 -6.49 19.00
C GLU A 212 -10.19 -5.40 18.33
N ARG A 213 -10.65 -5.64 17.09
CA ARG A 213 -11.52 -4.72 16.36
C ARG A 213 -12.89 -4.56 17.03
N MET A 214 -13.47 -5.64 17.55
CA MET A 214 -14.79 -5.60 18.19
C MET A 214 -14.81 -4.78 19.48
N VAL A 215 -13.68 -4.66 20.17
CA VAL A 215 -13.55 -3.75 21.32
C VAL A 215 -13.79 -2.30 20.88
N VAL A 216 -13.14 -1.87 19.80
CA VAL A 216 -13.29 -0.52 19.25
C VAL A 216 -14.72 -0.29 18.71
N GLU A 217 -15.28 -1.29 18.02
CA GLU A 217 -16.63 -1.19 17.46
C GLU A 217 -17.69 -1.07 18.55
N LYS A 218 -17.54 -1.84 19.64
CA LYS A 218 -18.45 -1.79 20.79
C LYS A 218 -18.42 -0.41 21.45
N GLN A 219 -17.24 0.15 21.69
CA GLN A 219 -17.09 1.50 22.24
C GLN A 219 -17.73 2.56 21.33
N TYR A 220 -17.59 2.42 20.02
CA TYR A 220 -18.23 3.34 19.05
C TYR A 220 -19.76 3.27 19.12
N ILE A 221 -20.33 2.07 19.17
CA ILE A 221 -21.79 1.87 19.26
C ILE A 221 -22.31 2.42 20.59
N GLU A 222 -21.66 2.09 21.72
CA GLU A 222 -22.04 2.59 23.05
C GLU A 222 -22.07 4.12 23.08
N LYS A 223 -20.98 4.77 22.63
CA LYS A 223 -20.92 6.23 22.54
C LYS A 223 -22.00 6.82 21.63
N THR A 224 -22.26 6.17 20.48
CA THR A 224 -23.29 6.63 19.54
C THR A 224 -24.68 6.55 20.16
N GLU A 225 -24.99 5.48 20.90
CA GLU A 225 -26.26 5.33 21.61
C GLU A 225 -26.41 6.33 22.77
N GLU A 226 -25.33 6.68 23.47
CA GLU A 226 -25.34 7.76 24.46
C GLU A 226 -25.69 9.11 23.81
N ILE A 227 -25.06 9.45 22.69
CA ILE A 227 -25.34 10.68 21.95
C ILE A 227 -26.79 10.68 21.43
N LYS A 228 -27.28 9.54 20.92
CA LYS A 228 -28.69 9.40 20.50
C LYS A 228 -29.66 9.70 21.62
N LYS A 229 -29.42 9.18 22.83
CA LYS A 229 -30.29 9.45 24.01
C LYS A 229 -30.36 10.94 24.34
N VAL A 230 -29.21 11.62 24.34
CA VAL A 230 -29.14 13.08 24.57
C VAL A 230 -29.88 13.83 23.46
N ALA A 231 -29.66 13.45 22.20
CA ALA A 231 -30.29 14.06 21.04
C ALA A 231 -31.82 13.93 21.07
N LEU A 232 -32.35 12.74 21.37
CA LEU A 232 -33.79 12.51 21.50
C LEU A 232 -34.40 13.34 22.64
N ALA A 233 -33.72 13.46 23.78
CA ALA A 233 -34.18 14.26 24.90
C ALA A 233 -34.24 15.77 24.58
N LYS A 234 -33.24 16.27 23.84
CA LYS A 234 -33.23 17.66 23.33
C LYS A 234 -34.34 17.88 22.31
N GLN A 235 -34.54 16.94 21.38
CA GLN A 235 -35.58 17.02 20.37
C GLN A 235 -36.98 17.09 20.99
N ALA A 236 -37.23 16.29 22.04
CA ALA A 236 -38.48 16.33 22.80
C ALA A 236 -38.74 17.68 23.49
N LYS A 237 -37.69 18.45 23.80
CA LYS A 237 -37.76 19.80 24.40
C LYS A 237 -37.76 20.93 23.38
N GLY A 238 -37.68 20.62 22.08
CA GLY A 238 -37.52 21.62 21.02
C GLY A 238 -36.16 22.33 21.02
N GLU A 239 -35.15 21.74 21.65
CA GLU A 239 -33.80 22.30 21.68
C GLU A 239 -33.04 22.02 20.37
N LYS A 240 -32.14 22.93 19.99
CA LYS A 240 -31.31 22.77 18.77
C LYS A 240 -30.28 21.67 18.96
N LEU A 241 -30.26 20.71 18.05
CA LEU A 241 -29.27 19.64 18.01
C LEU A 241 -27.95 20.09 17.36
N THR A 242 -26.84 19.60 17.91
CA THR A 242 -25.50 19.69 17.31
C THR A 242 -25.37 18.77 16.08
N SER A 243 -24.33 18.99 15.28
CA SER A 243 -24.04 18.13 14.12
C SER A 243 -23.79 16.67 14.51
N GLU A 244 -23.07 16.43 15.61
CA GLU A 244 -22.79 15.09 16.12
C GLU A 244 -24.07 14.38 16.58
N GLU A 245 -24.99 15.10 17.24
CA GLU A 245 -26.30 14.58 17.65
C GLU A 245 -27.19 14.20 16.46
N LYS A 246 -27.27 15.10 15.45
CA LYS A 246 -28.00 14.82 14.20
C LYS A 246 -27.42 13.61 13.46
N ALA A 247 -26.09 13.45 13.46
CA ALA A 247 -25.41 12.32 12.81
C ALA A 247 -25.64 11.01 13.59
N ALA A 248 -25.55 11.04 14.92
CA ALA A 248 -25.79 9.89 15.77
C ALA A 248 -27.21 9.33 15.58
N LEU A 249 -28.25 10.19 15.51
CA LEU A 249 -29.64 9.77 15.26
C LEU A 249 -29.83 8.98 13.97
N ARG A 250 -28.95 9.17 12.97
CA ARG A 250 -29.01 8.47 11.68
C ARG A 250 -28.15 7.21 11.62
N SER A 251 -27.34 6.94 12.64
CA SER A 251 -26.42 5.80 12.66
C SER A 251 -27.17 4.47 12.80
N THR A 252 -26.88 3.52 11.90
CA THR A 252 -27.45 2.16 11.85
C THR A 252 -26.41 1.06 12.12
N VAL A 253 -25.21 1.45 12.57
CA VAL A 253 -24.07 0.53 12.76
C VAL A 253 -24.39 -0.55 13.79
N LYS A 254 -24.02 -1.80 13.49
CA LYS A 254 -24.17 -2.97 14.35
C LYS A 254 -22.84 -3.72 14.45
N LEU A 255 -22.65 -4.44 15.56
CA LEU A 255 -21.52 -5.34 15.73
C LEU A 255 -21.57 -6.46 14.69
N GLN A 256 -20.45 -6.68 14.03
CA GLN A 256 -20.28 -7.70 13.00
C GLN A 256 -19.81 -9.02 13.63
N SER A 257 -20.44 -10.13 13.28
CA SER A 257 -19.94 -11.46 13.64
C SER A 257 -18.61 -11.78 12.96
N TYR A 258 -17.86 -12.76 13.49
CA TYR A 258 -16.60 -13.19 12.86
C TYR A 258 -16.81 -13.67 11.42
N ALA A 259 -17.89 -14.42 11.16
CA ALA A 259 -18.24 -14.89 9.83
C ALA A 259 -18.53 -13.75 8.85
N GLU A 260 -19.30 -12.74 9.26
CA GLU A 260 -19.57 -11.56 8.42
C GLU A 260 -18.28 -10.77 8.15
N TRP A 261 -17.39 -10.67 9.14
CA TRP A 261 -16.11 -9.97 9.00
C TRP A 261 -15.18 -10.69 8.01
N LEU A 262 -15.00 -12.01 8.18
CA LEU A 262 -14.24 -12.84 7.24
C LEU A 262 -14.82 -12.76 5.83
N LYS A 263 -16.15 -12.91 5.68
CA LYS A 263 -16.82 -12.82 4.37
C LYS A 263 -16.59 -11.48 3.69
N SER A 264 -16.48 -10.39 4.46
CA SER A 264 -16.23 -9.05 3.92
C SER A 264 -14.78 -8.82 3.47
N ARG A 265 -13.81 -9.52 4.07
CA ARG A 265 -12.38 -9.36 3.77
C ARG A 265 -11.86 -10.39 2.78
N GLU A 266 -12.29 -11.65 2.93
CA GLU A 266 -11.83 -12.80 2.15
C GLU A 266 -13.01 -13.57 1.54
N PRO A 267 -13.89 -12.93 0.73
CA PRO A 267 -15.11 -13.56 0.22
C PRO A 267 -14.83 -14.87 -0.54
N VAL A 268 -13.69 -14.93 -1.22
CA VAL A 268 -13.21 -16.00 -2.07
C VAL A 268 -12.77 -17.25 -1.29
N LEU A 269 -12.15 -17.06 -0.12
CA LEU A 269 -11.79 -18.13 0.80
C LEU A 269 -12.96 -18.49 1.73
N PHE A 270 -13.81 -17.51 2.06
CA PHE A 270 -15.03 -17.73 2.83
C PHE A 270 -16.00 -18.69 2.13
N GLU A 271 -16.14 -18.64 0.80
CA GLU A 271 -16.89 -19.64 0.04
C GLU A 271 -16.38 -21.07 0.25
N LYS A 272 -15.09 -21.25 0.54
CA LYS A 272 -14.45 -22.56 0.73
C LYS A 272 -14.46 -23.02 2.19
N PHE A 273 -14.18 -22.11 3.11
CA PHE A 273 -13.85 -22.44 4.51
C PHE A 273 -14.88 -21.91 5.52
N GLY A 274 -15.79 -21.04 5.10
CA GLY A 274 -16.68 -20.33 6.02
C GLY A 274 -15.87 -19.55 7.06
N ASP A 275 -16.21 -19.73 8.33
CA ASP A 275 -15.54 -19.14 9.49
C ASP A 275 -14.55 -20.08 10.20
N ASN A 276 -14.17 -21.19 9.57
CA ASN A 276 -13.16 -22.11 10.10
C ASN A 276 -11.74 -21.50 9.99
N GLU A 277 -11.31 -20.74 11.01
CA GLU A 277 -10.00 -20.08 11.05
C GLU A 277 -8.82 -21.04 10.77
N GLN A 278 -8.86 -22.28 11.27
CA GLN A 278 -7.76 -23.23 11.08
C GLN A 278 -7.59 -23.59 9.60
N ALA A 279 -8.69 -23.74 8.85
CA ALA A 279 -8.61 -24.02 7.42
C ALA A 279 -7.95 -22.88 6.61
N TYR A 280 -8.09 -21.62 7.05
CA TYR A 280 -7.34 -20.51 6.44
C TYR A 280 -5.84 -20.61 6.77
N LYS A 281 -5.49 -20.92 8.02
CA LYS A 281 -4.08 -21.08 8.45
C LYS A 281 -3.40 -22.18 7.64
N ASP A 282 -4.03 -23.36 7.59
CA ASP A 282 -3.55 -24.51 6.82
C ASP A 282 -3.42 -24.14 5.32
N TYR A 283 -4.40 -23.42 4.75
CA TYR A 283 -4.32 -22.95 3.37
C TYR A 283 -3.12 -22.05 3.12
N PHE A 284 -2.83 -21.09 3.99
CA PHE A 284 -1.65 -20.23 3.81
C PHE A 284 -0.33 -21.00 3.98
N ASP A 285 -0.27 -21.91 4.95
CA ASP A 285 0.96 -22.64 5.26
C ASP A 285 1.26 -23.70 4.19
N ASP A 286 0.27 -24.48 3.77
CA ASP A 286 0.42 -25.55 2.75
C ASP A 286 0.71 -25.02 1.34
N ASN A 287 0.32 -23.78 1.05
CA ASN A 287 0.45 -23.19 -0.29
C ASN A 287 1.54 -22.12 -0.38
N ARG A 288 2.28 -21.88 0.70
CA ARG A 288 3.29 -20.81 0.79
C ARG A 288 4.26 -20.81 -0.40
N ASP A 289 4.73 -21.98 -0.80
CA ASP A 289 5.74 -22.14 -1.85
C ASP A 289 5.16 -22.09 -3.27
N TYR A 290 3.83 -22.15 -3.38
CA TYR A 290 3.09 -22.20 -4.64
C TYR A 290 2.21 -20.96 -4.87
N PHE A 291 2.17 -20.03 -3.92
CA PHE A 291 1.53 -18.74 -4.15
C PHE A 291 2.20 -17.99 -5.28
N TYR A 292 1.40 -17.31 -6.09
CA TYR A 292 1.85 -16.46 -7.17
C TYR A 292 0.93 -15.24 -7.26
N GLY A 293 1.50 -14.04 -7.23
CA GLY A 293 0.76 -12.76 -7.23
C GLY A 293 0.26 -12.34 -8.62
N GLY A 294 0.89 -12.83 -9.69
CA GLY A 294 0.46 -12.59 -11.07
C GLY A 294 0.17 -11.13 -11.44
N ASP A 295 -1.00 -10.92 -12.06
CA ASP A 295 -1.41 -9.62 -12.59
C ASP A 295 -2.34 -8.81 -11.69
N LYS A 296 -2.77 -9.38 -10.56
CA LYS A 296 -3.74 -8.76 -9.66
C LYS A 296 -3.05 -8.16 -8.44
N VAL A 297 -3.73 -7.15 -7.93
CA VAL A 297 -3.32 -6.35 -6.77
C VAL A 297 -3.78 -7.09 -5.54
N ILE A 298 -2.89 -7.31 -4.56
CA ILE A 298 -3.20 -7.86 -3.23
C ILE A 298 -3.73 -9.32 -3.20
N TYR A 299 -4.04 -9.94 -4.35
CA TYR A 299 -4.53 -11.32 -4.46
C TYR A 299 -3.48 -12.29 -5.00
N TRP A 300 -3.22 -13.34 -4.24
CA TRP A 300 -2.43 -14.53 -4.61
C TRP A 300 -3.33 -15.61 -5.17
N MET A 301 -2.78 -16.42 -6.05
CA MET A 301 -3.35 -17.70 -6.41
C MET A 301 -2.36 -18.80 -6.09
N VAL A 302 -2.88 -19.99 -5.78
CA VAL A 302 -2.06 -21.20 -5.78
C VAL A 302 -1.82 -21.58 -7.23
N ASP A 303 -0.57 -21.72 -7.61
CA ASP A 303 -0.21 -22.25 -8.91
C ASP A 303 -0.29 -23.78 -8.89
N GLU A 304 -1.45 -24.30 -9.32
CA GLU A 304 -1.70 -25.75 -9.33
C GLU A 304 -0.79 -26.53 -10.31
N ASP A 305 -0.29 -25.88 -11.37
CA ASP A 305 0.68 -26.51 -12.28
C ASP A 305 1.97 -26.80 -11.51
N VAL A 306 2.50 -25.79 -10.82
CA VAL A 306 3.75 -25.88 -10.04
C VAL A 306 3.56 -26.78 -8.82
N LYS A 307 2.44 -26.63 -8.11
CA LYS A 307 2.11 -27.45 -6.95
C LYS A 307 2.05 -28.94 -7.30
N SER A 308 1.52 -29.29 -8.48
CA SER A 308 1.47 -30.69 -8.94
C SER A 308 2.86 -31.32 -9.16
N TRP A 309 3.89 -30.50 -9.37
CA TRP A 309 5.28 -30.96 -9.49
C TRP A 309 6.04 -30.95 -8.17
N GLY A 310 5.52 -30.33 -7.11
CA GLY A 310 6.15 -30.30 -5.78
C GLY A 310 7.46 -29.51 -5.72
N ILE A 311 7.69 -28.60 -6.69
CA ILE A 311 8.88 -27.74 -6.73
C ILE A 311 8.44 -26.31 -6.45
N PRO A 312 8.98 -25.63 -5.41
CA PRO A 312 8.64 -24.22 -5.13
C PRO A 312 8.84 -23.32 -6.34
N ASN A 313 8.00 -22.31 -6.51
CA ASN A 313 8.07 -21.48 -7.73
C ASN A 313 9.26 -20.52 -7.82
N ASN A 314 9.99 -20.36 -6.71
CA ASN A 314 11.23 -19.59 -6.63
C ASN A 314 12.48 -20.49 -6.74
N ASP A 315 12.30 -21.81 -6.91
CA ASP A 315 13.39 -22.75 -7.09
C ASP A 315 13.72 -22.91 -8.58
N ILE A 316 14.96 -22.63 -8.96
CA ILE A 316 15.44 -22.69 -10.35
C ILE A 316 15.23 -24.08 -10.99
N ARG A 317 15.17 -25.15 -10.19
CA ARG A 317 14.87 -26.52 -10.66
C ARG A 317 13.51 -26.62 -11.34
N LEU A 318 12.59 -25.68 -11.07
CA LEU A 318 11.30 -25.60 -11.75
C LEU A 318 11.48 -25.37 -13.26
N LEU A 319 12.44 -24.52 -13.65
CA LEU A 319 12.73 -24.25 -15.05
C LEU A 319 13.29 -25.50 -15.73
N ASP A 320 14.27 -26.15 -15.12
CA ASP A 320 14.84 -27.39 -15.65
C ASP A 320 13.79 -28.50 -15.80
N LYS A 321 12.91 -28.66 -14.79
CA LYS A 321 11.78 -29.61 -14.85
C LYS A 321 10.86 -29.32 -16.04
N ALA A 322 10.48 -28.06 -16.23
CA ALA A 322 9.60 -27.67 -17.33
C ALA A 322 10.26 -27.89 -18.70
N ILE A 323 11.52 -27.49 -18.87
CA ILE A 323 12.30 -27.72 -20.10
C ILE A 323 12.37 -29.22 -20.40
N GLY A 324 12.76 -30.02 -19.40
CA GLY A 324 12.87 -31.47 -19.55
C GLY A 324 11.56 -32.16 -19.93
N CYS A 325 10.44 -31.74 -19.34
CA CYS A 325 9.11 -32.23 -19.73
C CYS A 325 8.81 -31.95 -21.21
N TRP A 326 9.09 -30.73 -21.68
CA TRP A 326 8.91 -30.40 -23.09
C TRP A 326 9.87 -31.18 -24.01
N GLU A 327 11.14 -31.31 -23.65
CA GLU A 327 12.14 -32.11 -24.40
C GLU A 327 11.68 -33.56 -24.62
N ARG A 328 10.99 -34.16 -23.63
CA ARG A 328 10.48 -35.54 -23.69
C ARG A 328 9.06 -35.67 -24.28
N GLY A 329 8.39 -34.56 -24.57
CA GLY A 329 6.99 -34.57 -25.01
C GLY A 329 5.97 -34.90 -23.90
N GLU A 330 6.36 -34.74 -22.64
CA GLU A 330 5.53 -35.00 -21.45
C GLU A 330 4.92 -33.70 -20.92
N GLU A 331 3.61 -33.67 -20.65
CA GLU A 331 2.94 -32.50 -20.07
C GLU A 331 3.29 -31.16 -20.77
N VAL A 332 3.48 -31.19 -22.09
CA VAL A 332 4.06 -30.09 -22.88
C VAL A 332 3.34 -28.75 -22.64
N ASP A 333 2.02 -28.77 -22.60
CA ASP A 333 1.23 -27.55 -22.37
C ASP A 333 1.48 -26.98 -20.96
N LYS A 334 1.65 -27.84 -19.94
CA LYS A 334 2.01 -27.42 -18.57
C LYS A 334 3.41 -26.83 -18.54
N ALA A 335 4.38 -27.50 -19.17
CA ALA A 335 5.75 -27.00 -19.29
C ALA A 335 5.82 -25.61 -19.92
N LYS A 336 5.15 -25.41 -21.07
CA LYS A 336 5.07 -24.10 -21.73
C LYS A 336 4.40 -23.04 -20.86
N ARG A 337 3.32 -23.40 -20.15
CA ARG A 337 2.66 -22.49 -19.22
C ARG A 337 3.59 -22.04 -18.11
N VAL A 338 4.29 -22.97 -17.45
CA VAL A 338 5.22 -22.66 -16.36
C VAL A 338 6.37 -21.77 -16.86
N LEU A 339 7.02 -22.13 -17.97
CA LEU A 339 8.11 -21.33 -18.55
C LEU A 339 7.67 -19.91 -18.92
N THR A 340 6.49 -19.76 -19.52
CA THR A 340 5.93 -18.45 -19.90
C THR A 340 5.53 -17.61 -18.69
N ARG A 341 5.02 -18.25 -17.64
CA ARG A 341 4.55 -17.59 -16.41
C ARG A 341 5.71 -17.06 -15.58
N TYR A 342 6.78 -17.84 -15.44
CA TYR A 342 7.90 -17.50 -14.55
C TYR A 342 9.12 -16.94 -15.28
N THR A 343 9.04 -16.65 -16.58
CA THR A 343 10.13 -15.98 -17.30
C THR A 343 9.62 -14.94 -18.29
N LEU A 344 10.48 -14.00 -18.65
CA LEU A 344 10.26 -13.05 -19.74
C LEU A 344 10.81 -13.55 -21.10
N CYS A 345 11.08 -14.86 -21.22
CA CYS A 345 11.57 -15.48 -22.45
C CYS A 345 10.40 -15.99 -23.32
N ARG A 346 10.56 -16.00 -24.64
CA ARG A 346 9.54 -16.44 -25.61
C ARG A 346 10.16 -17.30 -26.73
N PHE A 347 10.85 -18.36 -26.34
CA PHE A 347 11.46 -19.29 -27.29
C PHE A 347 10.44 -20.27 -27.87
N ALA A 348 10.65 -20.67 -29.13
CA ALA A 348 9.71 -21.52 -29.86
C ALA A 348 9.95 -23.02 -29.61
N THR A 349 11.17 -23.40 -29.26
CA THR A 349 11.61 -24.80 -29.16
C THR A 349 12.21 -25.11 -27.79
N PRO A 350 12.10 -26.37 -27.31
CA PRO A 350 12.71 -26.76 -26.04
C PRO A 350 14.25 -26.62 -26.05
N GLN A 351 14.90 -26.77 -27.21
CA GLN A 351 16.35 -26.60 -27.34
C GLN A 351 16.78 -25.15 -27.04
N GLU A 352 16.08 -24.15 -27.57
CA GLU A 352 16.37 -22.74 -27.27
C GLU A 352 16.21 -22.43 -25.77
N TRP A 353 15.20 -23.02 -25.11
CA TRP A 353 15.04 -22.90 -23.66
C TRP A 353 16.21 -23.54 -22.91
N ARG A 354 16.63 -24.75 -23.32
CA ARG A 354 17.77 -25.46 -22.73
C ARG A 354 19.05 -24.66 -22.88
N ASP A 355 19.34 -24.15 -24.07
CA ASP A 355 20.54 -23.37 -24.35
C ASP A 355 20.58 -22.08 -23.50
N TRP A 356 19.45 -21.37 -23.41
CA TRP A 356 19.34 -20.18 -22.55
C TRP A 356 19.55 -20.53 -21.07
N TYR A 357 18.94 -21.62 -20.59
CA TYR A 357 19.07 -22.06 -19.21
C TYR A 357 20.51 -22.43 -18.87
N GLU A 358 21.16 -23.29 -19.64
CA GLU A 358 22.55 -23.72 -19.37
C GLU A 358 23.55 -22.56 -19.45
N THR A 359 23.31 -21.61 -20.37
CA THR A 359 24.15 -20.41 -20.52
C THR A 359 24.03 -19.45 -19.32
N ASN A 360 22.84 -19.36 -18.71
CA ASN A 360 22.54 -18.32 -17.73
C ASN A 360 22.29 -18.82 -16.31
N LYS A 361 22.17 -20.14 -16.05
CA LYS A 361 21.73 -20.71 -14.78
C LYS A 361 22.44 -20.17 -13.54
N ASP A 362 23.75 -19.89 -13.64
CA ASP A 362 24.55 -19.37 -12.52
C ASP A 362 24.28 -17.87 -12.22
N ARG A 363 23.53 -17.21 -13.09
CA ARG A 363 23.16 -15.78 -13.02
C ARG A 363 21.64 -15.58 -12.88
N ILE A 364 20.86 -16.66 -12.93
CA ILE A 364 19.41 -16.58 -12.79
C ILE A 364 19.05 -16.34 -11.32
N PHE A 365 18.15 -15.40 -11.07
CA PHE A 365 17.59 -15.11 -9.76
C PHE A 365 16.06 -14.97 -9.85
N PHE A 366 15.36 -15.20 -8.75
CA PHE A 366 13.91 -15.07 -8.68
C PHE A 366 13.52 -13.78 -7.97
N THR A 367 12.62 -13.00 -8.56
CA THR A 367 12.10 -11.76 -7.97
C THR A 367 10.57 -11.78 -7.93
N GLU A 368 10.00 -11.70 -6.74
CA GLU A 368 8.56 -11.56 -6.54
C GLU A 368 8.13 -10.15 -6.90
N SER A 369 8.89 -9.16 -6.42
CA SER A 369 8.56 -7.75 -6.61
C SER A 369 8.77 -7.26 -8.04
N GLY A 370 9.65 -7.94 -8.79
CA GLY A 370 9.86 -7.76 -10.22
C GLY A 370 8.79 -8.44 -11.09
N GLY A 371 7.79 -9.11 -10.50
CA GLY A 371 6.71 -9.74 -11.27
C GLY A 371 6.58 -11.25 -11.12
N TRP A 372 7.24 -11.87 -10.13
CA TRP A 372 7.35 -13.32 -9.95
C TRP A 372 8.06 -14.01 -11.12
N PHE A 373 9.20 -13.46 -11.53
CA PHE A 373 9.99 -13.98 -12.64
C PHE A 373 11.36 -14.47 -12.18
N PHE A 374 11.84 -15.53 -12.83
CA PHE A 374 13.26 -15.81 -12.99
C PHE A 374 13.83 -14.85 -14.04
N MET A 375 14.80 -14.04 -13.62
CA MET A 375 15.50 -13.04 -14.41
C MET A 375 16.99 -13.33 -14.44
N VAL A 376 17.71 -12.75 -15.40
CA VAL A 376 19.17 -12.92 -15.51
C VAL A 376 19.87 -11.71 -14.91
N ASN A 377 20.89 -11.93 -14.08
CA ASN A 377 21.73 -10.85 -13.54
C ASN A 377 22.61 -10.24 -14.66
N THR A 378 22.02 -9.39 -15.48
CA THR A 378 22.64 -8.74 -16.63
C THR A 378 21.91 -7.45 -16.99
N ARG A 379 22.67 -6.50 -17.55
CA ARG A 379 22.13 -5.30 -18.21
C ARG A 379 22.29 -5.34 -19.73
N ASP A 380 22.86 -6.42 -20.24
CA ASP A 380 22.96 -6.67 -21.68
C ASP A 380 21.57 -6.98 -22.24
N LEU A 381 21.03 -6.04 -23.01
CA LEU A 381 19.70 -6.14 -23.63
C LEU A 381 19.61 -7.25 -24.69
N SER A 382 20.74 -7.79 -25.15
CA SER A 382 20.75 -8.92 -26.08
C SER A 382 20.46 -10.26 -25.39
N VAL A 383 20.60 -10.34 -24.06
CA VAL A 383 20.30 -11.54 -23.28
C VAL A 383 18.79 -11.58 -22.97
N PRO A 384 18.04 -12.57 -23.47
CA PRO A 384 16.62 -12.71 -23.15
C PRO A 384 16.39 -12.97 -21.66
N GLY A 385 15.23 -12.56 -21.14
CA GLY A 385 14.81 -12.83 -19.76
C GLY A 385 14.56 -11.61 -18.88
N ASN A 386 14.89 -10.40 -19.35
CA ASN A 386 14.70 -9.15 -18.60
C ASN A 386 13.78 -8.13 -19.30
N ASP A 387 13.25 -8.45 -20.49
CA ASP A 387 12.41 -7.53 -21.27
C ASP A 387 10.93 -7.59 -20.84
N TYR A 388 10.50 -6.60 -20.07
CA TYR A 388 9.12 -6.50 -19.60
C TYR A 388 8.08 -6.31 -20.71
N ARG A 389 8.46 -5.97 -21.94
CA ARG A 389 7.53 -5.93 -23.10
C ARG A 389 7.00 -7.32 -23.46
N MET A 390 7.68 -8.38 -23.02
CA MET A 390 7.24 -9.77 -23.18
C MET A 390 6.13 -10.14 -22.21
N ARG A 391 5.94 -9.36 -21.13
CA ARG A 391 4.87 -9.59 -20.15
C ARG A 391 3.50 -9.56 -20.84
N GLY A 392 2.71 -10.61 -20.64
CA GLY A 392 1.34 -10.68 -21.19
C GLY A 392 1.26 -10.89 -22.71
N GLN A 393 2.39 -10.99 -23.43
CA GLN A 393 2.36 -11.42 -24.83
C GLN A 393 1.93 -12.89 -24.90
N LYS A 394 0.84 -13.12 -25.63
CA LYS A 394 0.37 -14.47 -25.94
C LYS A 394 1.37 -15.15 -26.88
N ILE A 395 1.67 -16.41 -26.61
CA ILE A 395 2.27 -17.28 -27.62
C ILE A 395 1.21 -17.51 -28.72
N PRO A 396 1.51 -17.34 -30.01
CA PRO A 396 0.58 -17.66 -31.09
C PRO A 396 0.11 -19.11 -30.99
N GLY A 397 -1.21 -19.32 -30.86
CA GLY A 397 -1.82 -20.65 -30.77
C GLY A 397 -2.27 -21.10 -29.37
N GLU A 398 -2.02 -20.32 -28.32
CA GLU A 398 -2.45 -20.68 -26.95
C GLU A 398 -3.63 -19.82 -26.45
N ASP A 399 -4.73 -20.47 -26.07
CA ASP A 399 -5.83 -19.87 -25.30
C ASP A 399 -5.46 -19.88 -23.81
N TYR A 400 -4.66 -18.89 -23.41
CA TYR A 400 -4.36 -18.61 -22.01
C TYR A 400 -5.65 -18.18 -21.28
N ARG A 401 -6.48 -19.16 -20.90
CA ARG A 401 -7.44 -19.01 -19.82
C ARG A 401 -6.68 -19.19 -18.52
N GLY A 402 -5.81 -18.23 -18.20
CA GLY A 402 -5.50 -17.98 -16.79
C GLY A 402 -6.85 -17.84 -16.11
N GLU A 403 -7.14 -18.74 -15.16
CA GLU A 403 -8.47 -18.87 -14.58
C GLU A 403 -9.04 -17.48 -14.35
N LYS A 404 -10.05 -17.14 -15.15
CA LYS A 404 -10.94 -16.06 -14.81
C LYS A 404 -11.71 -16.56 -13.60
N ARG A 405 -11.08 -16.57 -12.42
CA ARG A 405 -11.73 -15.95 -11.27
C ARG A 405 -11.84 -14.49 -11.65
N ARG A 406 -12.81 -14.19 -12.52
CA ARG A 406 -13.70 -13.09 -12.25
C ARG A 406 -14.16 -13.39 -10.81
N VAL A 407 -13.46 -12.83 -9.82
CA VAL A 407 -14.24 -12.04 -8.87
C VAL A 407 -14.98 -11.13 -9.84
N PRO A 408 -16.31 -11.29 -10.00
CA PRO A 408 -17.00 -10.28 -10.75
C PRO A 408 -16.64 -9.00 -10.01
N GLU A 409 -15.76 -8.17 -10.59
CA GLU A 409 -16.05 -6.76 -10.66
C GLU A 409 -17.41 -6.76 -11.33
N THR A 410 -18.44 -6.97 -10.49
CA THR A 410 -19.79 -6.64 -10.89
C THR A 410 -19.60 -5.20 -11.34
N GLU A 411 -20.08 -4.89 -12.54
CA GLU A 411 -20.09 -3.52 -13.05
C GLU A 411 -20.85 -2.56 -12.08
N ALA A 412 -21.32 -3.06 -10.92
CA ALA A 412 -21.96 -2.39 -9.79
C ALA A 412 -21.05 -2.11 -8.56
N ALA A 413 -19.81 -2.61 -8.47
CA ALA A 413 -18.95 -2.32 -7.30
C ALA A 413 -18.32 -0.92 -7.41
N LEU A 414 -18.78 0.02 -6.58
CA LEU A 414 -18.33 1.42 -6.59
C LEU A 414 -16.87 1.61 -6.14
N THR A 415 -16.30 0.66 -5.39
CA THR A 415 -14.94 0.74 -4.80
C THR A 415 -14.20 -0.58 -4.95
N SER A 416 -12.86 -0.53 -4.90
CA SER A 416 -11.96 -1.70 -4.90
C SER A 416 -10.66 -1.39 -4.17
N ASP A 417 -9.79 -2.37 -3.91
CA ASP A 417 -8.45 -2.11 -3.32
C ASP A 417 -7.62 -1.07 -4.09
N LYS A 418 -7.77 -1.01 -5.42
CA LYS A 418 -7.08 -0.01 -6.26
C LYS A 418 -7.72 1.38 -6.19
N ASN A 419 -9.02 1.43 -5.91
CA ASN A 419 -9.82 2.65 -5.84
C ASN A 419 -10.73 2.55 -4.61
N PRO A 420 -10.17 2.63 -3.39
CA PRO A 420 -10.91 2.27 -2.18
C PRO A 420 -11.89 3.35 -1.73
N VAL A 421 -11.93 4.51 -2.41
CA VAL A 421 -12.85 5.58 -2.09
C VAL A 421 -13.58 6.03 -3.34
N TYR A 422 -14.91 6.03 -3.27
CA TYR A 422 -15.80 6.59 -4.28
C TYR A 422 -16.67 7.66 -3.64
N MET A 423 -16.81 8.80 -4.32
CA MET A 423 -17.62 9.91 -3.83
C MET A 423 -18.62 10.36 -4.89
N GLU A 424 -19.81 10.72 -4.43
CA GLU A 424 -20.85 11.37 -5.22
C GLU A 424 -21.44 12.55 -4.44
N MET A 425 -22.00 13.51 -5.18
CA MET A 425 -22.65 14.69 -4.60
C MET A 425 -24.05 14.85 -5.19
N LYS A 426 -25.02 15.15 -4.34
CA LYS A 426 -26.42 15.41 -4.73
C LYS A 426 -27.03 16.53 -3.89
N THR A 427 -28.22 16.98 -4.26
CA THR A 427 -29.04 17.88 -3.44
C THR A 427 -30.25 17.18 -2.84
N GLU A 428 -30.63 17.56 -1.62
CA GLU A 428 -31.88 17.16 -0.95
C GLU A 428 -32.61 18.42 -0.45
N GLU A 429 -33.94 18.42 -0.42
CA GLU A 429 -34.71 19.52 0.18
C GLU A 429 -34.63 19.44 1.71
N ALA A 430 -34.52 20.59 2.38
CA ALA A 430 -34.59 20.69 3.83
C ALA A 430 -36.01 21.03 4.28
N GLU A 431 -36.39 20.57 5.48
CA GLU A 431 -37.74 20.80 6.05
C GLU A 431 -38.09 22.29 6.22
N ASN A 432 -37.09 23.16 6.33
CA ASN A 432 -37.23 24.61 6.47
C ASN A 432 -37.25 25.36 5.13
N GLY A 433 -37.26 24.67 3.99
CA GLY A 433 -37.23 25.25 2.64
C GLY A 433 -35.84 25.64 2.12
N ASN A 434 -34.77 25.36 2.89
CA ASN A 434 -33.40 25.41 2.39
C ASN A 434 -33.07 24.13 1.59
N LYS A 435 -31.86 24.05 1.03
CA LYS A 435 -31.35 22.83 0.39
C LYS A 435 -30.15 22.26 1.14
N TRP A 436 -30.02 20.95 1.10
CA TRP A 436 -28.83 20.22 1.52
C TRP A 436 -28.00 19.88 0.30
N VAL A 437 -26.71 20.24 0.31
CA VAL A 437 -25.71 19.61 -0.54
C VAL A 437 -25.14 18.42 0.22
N VAL A 438 -25.32 17.22 -0.32
CA VAL A 438 -24.98 15.96 0.33
C VAL A 438 -23.83 15.32 -0.43
N VAL A 439 -22.68 15.17 0.23
CA VAL A 439 -21.53 14.42 -0.28
C VAL A 439 -21.50 13.06 0.37
N LYS A 440 -21.66 12.00 -0.43
CA LYS A 440 -21.61 10.61 0.01
C LYS A 440 -20.25 10.01 -0.37
N MET A 441 -19.48 9.59 0.61
CA MET A 441 -18.21 8.89 0.47
C MET A 441 -18.40 7.42 0.83
N ASN A 442 -18.16 6.52 -0.12
CA ASN A 442 -18.15 5.07 0.09
C ASN A 442 -16.69 4.63 0.19
N ILE A 443 -16.34 3.97 1.29
CA ILE A 443 -15.00 3.46 1.58
C ILE A 443 -15.02 1.94 1.51
N HIS A 444 -14.08 1.36 0.77
CA HIS A 444 -13.95 -0.07 0.55
C HIS A 444 -13.78 -0.82 1.88
N PRO A 445 -14.38 -2.01 2.06
CA PRO A 445 -14.20 -2.81 3.26
C PRO A 445 -12.72 -3.01 3.61
N GLY A 446 -12.37 -2.79 4.89
CA GLY A 446 -10.99 -2.86 5.38
C GLY A 446 -10.18 -1.56 5.22
N TYR A 447 -10.72 -0.55 4.53
CA TYR A 447 -10.11 0.77 4.41
C TYR A 447 -10.82 1.81 5.28
N HIS A 448 -10.11 2.90 5.56
CA HIS A 448 -10.60 4.07 6.26
C HIS A 448 -10.05 5.37 5.70
N THR A 449 -10.76 6.48 5.95
CA THR A 449 -10.26 7.86 5.79
C THR A 449 -10.24 8.56 7.14
N TYR A 450 -9.49 9.65 7.27
CA TYR A 450 -9.32 10.32 8.56
C TYR A 450 -10.31 11.47 8.75
N ALA A 451 -10.99 11.50 9.88
CA ALA A 451 -11.89 12.57 10.27
C ALA A 451 -11.16 13.71 11.01
N ARG A 452 -10.18 13.31 11.82
CA ARG A 452 -9.28 14.19 12.59
C ARG A 452 -7.98 13.46 12.76
N VAL A 453 -6.87 14.17 12.66
CA VAL A 453 -5.53 13.62 12.89
C VAL A 453 -4.89 14.37 14.05
N ALA A 454 -4.28 13.64 14.98
CA ALA A 454 -3.47 14.20 16.06
C ALA A 454 -2.17 14.78 15.48
N SER A 455 -1.62 15.81 16.12
CA SER A 455 -0.37 16.46 15.65
C SER A 455 0.82 15.50 15.58
N THR A 456 0.80 14.42 16.35
CA THR A 456 1.83 13.38 16.39
C THR A 456 1.63 12.26 15.36
N ASP A 457 0.59 12.33 14.53
CA ASP A 457 0.28 11.31 13.53
C ASP A 457 0.53 11.82 12.10
N PRO A 458 1.03 10.97 11.19
CA PRO A 458 1.50 11.39 9.87
C PRO A 458 0.40 11.37 8.79
N TYR A 459 -0.87 11.46 9.19
CA TYR A 459 -2.01 11.28 8.28
C TYR A 459 -2.62 12.61 7.85
N MET A 460 -3.39 12.60 6.76
CA MET A 460 -4.14 13.77 6.31
C MET A 460 -5.65 13.62 6.62
N PRO A 461 -6.27 14.57 7.34
CA PRO A 461 -7.71 14.55 7.58
C PRO A 461 -8.48 14.82 6.28
N THR A 462 -9.73 14.37 6.26
CA THR A 462 -10.69 14.64 5.19
C THR A 462 -11.14 16.09 5.30
N ALA A 463 -11.00 16.86 4.23
CA ALA A 463 -11.41 18.25 4.14
C ALA A 463 -12.35 18.44 2.94
N LEU A 464 -13.40 19.23 3.14
CA LEU A 464 -14.36 19.60 2.10
C LEU A 464 -14.37 21.11 1.95
N GLN A 465 -14.23 21.60 0.72
CA GLN A 465 -14.33 23.02 0.39
C GLN A 465 -15.43 23.22 -0.64
N PHE A 466 -16.46 23.99 -0.28
CA PHE A 466 -17.58 24.30 -1.17
C PHE A 466 -17.42 25.68 -1.81
N THR A 467 -17.75 25.77 -3.10
CA THR A 467 -17.94 27.04 -3.81
C THR A 467 -19.38 27.06 -4.35
N PHE A 468 -20.13 28.10 -3.99
CA PHE A 468 -21.54 28.24 -4.37
C PHE A 468 -21.69 29.20 -5.54
N PRO A 469 -22.70 28.99 -6.42
CA PRO A 469 -23.01 29.93 -7.48
C PRO A 469 -23.66 31.21 -6.91
N GLU A 470 -23.72 32.25 -7.74
CA GLU A 470 -24.35 33.52 -7.36
C GLU A 470 -25.80 33.32 -6.86
N GLY A 471 -26.16 34.05 -5.80
CA GLY A 471 -27.48 33.95 -5.17
C GLY A 471 -27.64 32.81 -4.15
N TRP A 472 -26.62 31.96 -3.99
CA TRP A 472 -26.56 30.88 -3.00
C TRP A 472 -25.45 31.09 -1.98
N GLY A 473 -25.68 30.65 -0.74
CA GLY A 473 -24.68 30.70 0.32
C GLY A 473 -24.97 29.74 1.47
N GLU A 474 -24.01 29.63 2.39
CA GLU A 474 -24.09 28.78 3.57
C GLU A 474 -25.23 29.21 4.51
N ALA A 475 -26.05 28.25 4.94
CA ALA A 475 -27.10 28.46 5.93
C ALA A 475 -26.68 28.00 7.33
N GLU A 476 -26.10 26.81 7.44
CA GLU A 476 -25.51 26.24 8.67
C GLU A 476 -24.12 25.65 8.37
N LYS A 477 -23.30 25.51 9.40
CA LYS A 477 -22.00 24.82 9.30
C LYS A 477 -22.17 23.38 8.82
N LEU A 478 -21.21 22.93 8.00
CA LEU A 478 -21.08 21.55 7.53
C LEU A 478 -21.33 20.53 8.65
N LEU A 479 -22.28 19.64 8.42
CA LEU A 479 -22.57 18.52 9.32
C LEU A 479 -21.60 17.38 9.02
N TRP A 480 -20.67 17.17 9.96
CA TRP A 480 -19.72 16.07 9.92
C TRP A 480 -20.33 14.78 10.49
N PRO A 481 -20.07 13.61 9.88
CA PRO A 481 -20.50 12.33 10.42
C PRO A 481 -19.72 11.97 11.70
N VAL A 482 -20.30 11.10 12.53
CA VAL A 482 -19.63 10.56 13.72
C VAL A 482 -18.44 9.71 13.27
N SER A 483 -17.29 9.92 13.90
CA SER A 483 -16.05 9.21 13.59
C SER A 483 -15.66 8.21 14.68
N LYS A 484 -14.90 7.19 14.31
CA LYS A 484 -14.33 6.17 15.21
C LYS A 484 -12.99 6.62 15.77
N LYS A 485 -12.64 6.17 16.97
CA LYS A 485 -11.33 6.46 17.59
C LYS A 485 -10.29 5.50 16.99
N LEU A 486 -9.16 6.03 16.51
CA LEU A 486 -8.04 5.22 16.04
C LEU A 486 -7.03 4.94 17.15
N ASN A 487 -6.70 5.96 17.94
CA ASN A 487 -5.68 5.88 18.98
C ASN A 487 -5.95 6.87 20.12
N GLU A 488 -5.12 6.78 21.16
CA GLU A 488 -5.19 7.65 22.34
C GLU A 488 -4.72 9.08 22.07
N ALA A 489 -3.91 9.31 21.03
CA ALA A 489 -3.46 10.66 20.63
C ALA A 489 -4.61 11.55 20.11
N GLY A 490 -5.78 10.96 19.82
CA GLY A 490 -6.98 11.67 19.42
C GLY A 490 -7.28 11.63 17.92
N THR A 491 -6.56 10.81 17.15
CA THR A 491 -6.87 10.56 15.75
C THR A 491 -8.16 9.76 15.62
N ARG A 492 -8.97 10.17 14.65
CA ARG A 492 -10.29 9.61 14.38
C ARG A 492 -10.47 9.32 12.89
N TYR A 493 -11.24 8.30 12.57
CA TYR A 493 -11.41 7.81 11.21
C TYR A 493 -12.87 7.51 10.84
N TYR A 494 -13.10 7.37 9.54
CA TYR A 494 -14.34 6.93 8.93
C TYR A 494 -14.13 5.62 8.16
N GLU A 495 -15.13 4.75 8.15
CA GLU A 495 -15.17 3.51 7.36
C GLU A 495 -16.57 3.27 6.80
N GLY A 496 -16.69 2.49 5.72
CA GLY A 496 -17.96 2.19 5.08
C GLY A 496 -18.59 3.41 4.38
N GLU A 497 -19.90 3.59 4.57
CA GLU A 497 -20.65 4.70 3.98
C GLU A 497 -20.63 5.93 4.91
N VAL A 498 -20.19 7.07 4.38
CA VAL A 498 -19.96 8.32 5.12
C VAL A 498 -20.68 9.45 4.40
N VAL A 499 -21.49 10.23 5.13
CA VAL A 499 -22.32 11.28 4.53
C VAL A 499 -22.05 12.63 5.20
N PHE A 500 -21.57 13.59 4.40
CA PHE A 500 -21.39 14.99 4.79
C PHE A 500 -22.56 15.80 4.24
N ARG A 501 -23.04 16.80 5.01
CA ARG A 501 -24.17 17.64 4.59
C ARG A 501 -23.92 19.12 4.85
N GLN A 502 -23.97 19.91 3.78
CA GLN A 502 -23.86 21.36 3.83
C GLN A 502 -25.24 21.98 3.57
N GLU A 503 -25.79 22.70 4.55
CA GLU A 503 -27.05 23.42 4.35
C GLU A 503 -26.78 24.71 3.59
N ILE A 504 -27.54 24.96 2.53
CA ILE A 504 -27.45 26.16 1.71
C ILE A 504 -28.81 26.84 1.61
N LYS A 505 -28.78 28.16 1.54
CA LYS A 505 -29.95 29.01 1.32
C LYS A 505 -29.67 29.92 0.14
N GLY A 506 -30.68 30.19 -0.65
CA GLY A 506 -30.51 30.99 -1.85
C GLY A 506 -31.60 30.73 -2.88
N LYS A 507 -31.44 31.39 -4.02
CA LYS A 507 -32.31 31.25 -5.19
C LYS A 507 -31.49 31.48 -6.45
N GLY A 508 -31.95 30.92 -7.56
CA GLY A 508 -31.28 31.03 -8.86
C GLY A 508 -30.67 29.71 -9.29
N LYS A 509 -30.21 29.66 -10.53
CA LYS A 509 -29.65 28.45 -11.13
C LYS A 509 -28.13 28.51 -11.14
N GLY A 510 -27.48 27.38 -10.92
CA GLY A 510 -26.03 27.30 -11.02
C GLY A 510 -25.49 25.93 -10.65
N GLU A 511 -24.19 25.86 -10.45
CA GLU A 511 -23.49 24.65 -10.06
C GLU A 511 -22.76 24.89 -8.73
N VAL A 512 -22.97 23.98 -7.78
CA VAL A 512 -22.17 23.93 -6.55
C VAL A 512 -20.98 23.04 -6.82
N HIS A 513 -19.80 23.56 -6.53
CA HIS A 513 -18.53 22.84 -6.63
C HIS A 513 -18.08 22.43 -5.23
N CYS A 514 -17.58 21.21 -5.09
CA CYS A 514 -16.98 20.72 -3.85
C CYS A 514 -15.66 20.02 -4.14
N THR A 515 -14.58 20.55 -3.58
CA THR A 515 -13.28 19.87 -3.55
C THR A 515 -13.18 19.05 -2.27
N VAL A 516 -12.90 17.76 -2.40
CA VAL A 516 -12.65 16.85 -1.27
C VAL A 516 -11.20 16.39 -1.30
N GLU A 517 -10.45 16.71 -0.25
CA GLU A 517 -9.09 16.22 -0.01
C GLU A 517 -9.12 15.18 1.11
N TYR A 518 -8.43 14.06 0.92
CA TYR A 518 -8.45 12.96 1.89
C TYR A 518 -7.21 12.08 1.77
N GLN A 519 -6.85 11.37 2.84
CA GLN A 519 -5.97 10.22 2.75
C GLN A 519 -6.74 8.97 3.15
N CYS A 520 -6.47 7.87 2.43
CA CYS A 520 -7.08 6.59 2.68
C CYS A 520 -6.00 5.55 3.00
N CYS A 521 -6.20 4.80 4.08
CA CYS A 521 -5.34 3.71 4.48
C CYS A 521 -6.18 2.46 4.71
N ASN A 522 -5.52 1.31 4.75
CA ASN A 522 -6.03 0.12 5.43
C ASN A 522 -5.03 -0.25 6.55
N ASP A 523 -5.18 -1.45 7.10
CA ASP A 523 -4.31 -1.97 8.15
C ASP A 523 -2.82 -2.04 7.73
N TYR A 524 -2.54 -1.99 6.42
CA TYR A 524 -1.22 -2.27 5.84
C TYR A 524 -0.60 -1.07 5.16
N ILE A 525 -1.32 -0.47 4.22
CA ILE A 525 -0.83 0.58 3.32
C ILE A 525 -1.55 1.88 3.63
N CYS A 526 -0.84 2.98 3.45
CA CYS A 526 -1.47 4.29 3.35
C CYS A 526 -1.29 4.76 1.92
N MET A 527 -2.38 5.04 1.23
CA MET A 527 -2.28 5.61 -0.11
C MET A 527 -1.80 7.06 -0.03
N PRO A 528 -1.22 7.59 -1.12
CA PRO A 528 -0.91 9.00 -1.17
C PRO A 528 -2.19 9.85 -1.03
N PRO A 529 -2.10 11.08 -0.48
CA PRO A 529 -3.21 12.03 -0.41
C PRO A 529 -3.97 12.17 -1.74
N GLY A 530 -5.28 11.99 -1.71
CA GLY A 530 -6.20 12.07 -2.86
C GLY A 530 -7.01 13.35 -2.85
N LYS A 531 -7.42 13.77 -4.05
CA LYS A 531 -8.28 14.93 -4.30
C LYS A 531 -9.37 14.56 -5.29
N VAL A 532 -10.63 14.87 -4.97
CA VAL A 532 -11.79 14.64 -5.83
C VAL A 532 -12.55 15.95 -5.97
N GLU A 533 -12.89 16.29 -7.21
CA GLU A 533 -13.76 17.44 -7.54
C GLU A 533 -15.15 16.91 -7.85
N LEU A 534 -16.16 17.43 -7.15
CA LEU A 534 -17.57 17.06 -7.29
C LEU A 534 -18.39 18.28 -7.65
N ASN A 535 -19.39 18.09 -8.51
CA ASN A 535 -20.29 19.15 -8.92
C ASN A 535 -21.76 18.68 -8.89
N VAL A 536 -22.68 19.58 -8.54
CA VAL A 536 -24.12 19.33 -8.61
C VAL A 536 -24.85 20.59 -9.04
N ARG A 537 -25.79 20.45 -9.97
CA ARG A 537 -26.63 21.56 -10.41
C ARG A 537 -27.72 21.83 -9.38
N ILE A 538 -27.98 23.11 -9.16
CA ILE A 538 -29.04 23.59 -8.26
C ILE A 538 -29.94 24.56 -8.99
N GLU A 539 -31.23 24.53 -8.63
CA GLU A 539 -32.28 25.38 -9.17
C GLU A 539 -33.09 26.08 -8.08
#